data_AF-A0A7J2TIA5-F1
#
_entry.id   AF-A0A7J2TIA5-F1
#
_cell.length_a   1.000
_cell.length_b   1.000
_cell.length_c   1.000
_cell.angle_alpha   90.00
_cell.angle_beta   90.00
_cell.angle_gamma   90.00
#
_symmetry.space_group_name_H-M   'P 1'
#
loop_
_entity.id
_entity.type
_entity.pdbx_description
1 polymer ?
#
loop_
_entity_poly.entity_id
_entity_poly.type
_entity_poly.pdbx_seq_one_letter_code
_entity_poly.pdbx_strand_id
1 'polypeptide(L)'
;MAVKVITCPSCGEEIELTDLYEGVEIRCKFCECIMIYQEGKLLLLDTNEEFDIEDLEIHDEEIEDEEEMEEEDYYYYEEEEY
;
A
#
# COMPACT_ATOMS: atom_id res chain seq x y z
N MET A 1 -3.71 16.61 -15.25
CA MET A 1 -2.66 15.68 -14.81
C MET A 1 -3.17 15.07 -13.52
N ALA A 2 -3.39 13.76 -13.49
CA ALA A 2 -3.75 13.06 -12.26
C ALA A 2 -2.45 12.84 -11.48
N VAL A 3 -2.42 13.29 -10.23
CA VAL A 3 -1.33 13.02 -9.29
C VAL A 3 -1.84 11.90 -8.39
N LYS A 4 -1.10 10.80 -8.31
CA LYS A 4 -1.38 9.71 -7.35
C LYS A 4 -0.28 9.69 -6.29
N VAL A 5 -0.64 9.38 -5.05
CA VAL A 5 0.34 9.21 -3.98
C VAL A 5 0.29 7.75 -3.54
N ILE A 6 1.44 7.09 -3.57
CA ILE A 6 1.57 5.70 -3.15
C ILE A 6 2.58 5.55 -2.04
N THR A 7 2.49 4.46 -1.29
CA THR A 7 3.56 4.03 -0.38
C THR A 7 4.60 3.19 -1.14
N CYS A 8 5.89 3.45 -0.92
CA CYS A 8 6.95 2.66 -1.51
C CYS A 8 6.97 1.23 -0.91
N PRO A 9 6.82 0.16 -1.72
CA PRO A 9 6.81 -1.21 -1.21
C PRO A 9 8.17 -1.65 -0.63
N SER A 10 9.25 -0.96 -0.98
CA SER A 10 10.61 -1.32 -0.53
C SER A 10 11.02 -0.63 0.78
N CYS A 11 10.60 0.62 1.02
CA CYS A 11 11.03 1.38 2.20
C CYS A 11 9.89 1.95 3.06
N GLY A 12 8.64 1.91 2.57
CA GLY A 12 7.48 2.45 3.28
C GLY A 12 7.30 3.97 3.17
N GLU A 13 8.16 4.68 2.42
CA GLU A 13 8.05 6.13 2.24
C GLU A 13 7.05 6.51 1.15
N GLU A 14 6.43 7.68 1.28
CA GLU A 14 5.44 8.18 0.33
C GLU A 14 6.09 8.64 -0.99
N ILE A 15 5.48 8.27 -2.12
CA ILE A 15 5.92 8.63 -3.47
C ILE A 15 4.76 9.28 -4.22
N GLU A 16 4.97 10.53 -4.62
CA GLU A 16 4.09 11.22 -5.55
C GLU A 16 4.39 10.78 -7.00
N LEU A 17 3.40 10.16 -7.64
CA LEU A 17 3.43 9.75 -9.03
C LEU A 17 2.74 10.82 -9.89
N THR A 18 3.54 11.51 -10.69
CA THR A 18 3.08 12.41 -11.74
C THR A 18 3.21 11.70 -13.09
N ASP A 19 2.15 11.69 -13.89
CA ASP A 19 2.13 11.09 -15.24
C ASP A 19 2.31 9.55 -15.24
N LEU A 20 1.40 8.85 -14.58
CA LEU A 20 1.33 7.38 -14.59
C LEU A 20 0.82 6.85 -15.93
N TYR A 21 1.64 6.09 -16.66
CA TYR A 21 1.26 5.38 -17.89
C TYR A 21 1.97 4.02 -17.96
N GLU A 22 1.43 3.10 -18.75
CA GLU A 22 1.98 1.74 -18.87
C GLU A 22 3.45 1.74 -19.30
N GLY A 23 4.28 1.00 -18.56
CA GLY A 23 5.72 0.92 -18.74
C GLY A 23 6.52 2.08 -18.18
N VAL A 24 5.92 3.02 -17.43
CA VAL A 24 6.68 4.12 -16.81
C VAL A 24 7.59 3.60 -15.70
N GLU A 25 8.83 4.07 -15.69
CA GLU A 25 9.80 3.81 -14.63
C GLU A 25 9.64 4.84 -13.51
N ILE A 26 9.35 4.35 -12.31
CA ILE A 26 9.18 5.12 -11.09
C ILE A 26 10.39 4.87 -10.22
N ARG A 27 11.05 5.94 -9.79
CA ARG A 27 12.20 5.86 -8.90
C ARG A 27 11.87 6.51 -7.56
N CYS A 28 11.98 5.74 -6.47
CA CYS A 28 11.85 6.30 -5.13
C CYS A 28 13.03 7.23 -4.83
N LYS A 29 12.78 8.39 -4.24
CA LYS A 29 13.85 9.34 -3.84
C LYS A 29 14.54 8.94 -2.52
N PHE A 30 13.94 8.02 -1.77
CA PHE A 30 14.43 7.57 -0.46
C PHE A 30 15.26 6.29 -0.54
N CYS A 31 14.72 5.21 -1.14
CA CYS A 31 15.48 3.97 -1.37
C CYS A 31 16.25 3.90 -2.69
N GLU A 32 16.02 4.82 -3.63
CA GLU A 32 16.57 4.80 -4.99
C GLU A 32 16.19 3.57 -5.84
N CYS A 33 15.39 2.66 -5.28
CA CYS A 33 14.73 1.51 -5.88
C CYS A 33 13.92 1.91 -7.13
N ILE A 34 13.92 1.03 -8.13
CA ILE A 34 13.27 1.26 -9.44
C ILE A 34 12.06 0.34 -9.56
N MET A 35 10.92 0.93 -9.91
CA MET A 35 9.65 0.24 -10.14
C MET A 35 9.14 0.52 -11.55
N ILE A 36 8.42 -0.43 -12.15
CA ILE A 36 7.76 -0.24 -13.44
C ILE A 36 6.26 -0.42 -13.26
N TYR A 37 5.48 0.56 -13.70
CA TYR A 37 4.02 0.43 -13.71
C TYR A 37 3.54 -0.39 -14.90
N GLN A 38 2.85 -1.51 -14.68
CA GLN A 38 2.30 -2.39 -15.71
C GLN A 38 0.94 -2.93 -15.27
N GLU A 39 -0.09 -2.77 -16.10
CA GLU A 39 -1.44 -3.34 -15.87
C GLU A 39 -2.04 -3.08 -14.46
N GLY A 40 -1.82 -1.89 -13.88
CA GLY A 40 -2.32 -1.56 -12.53
C GLY A 40 -1.40 -2.01 -11.39
N LYS A 41 -0.25 -2.60 -11.71
CA LYS A 41 0.74 -3.09 -10.76
C LYS A 41 2.06 -2.35 -10.87
N LEU A 42 2.86 -2.43 -9.81
CA LEU A 42 4.23 -1.95 -9.74
C LEU A 42 5.16 -3.14 -9.62
N LEU A 43 5.99 -3.35 -10.64
CA LEU A 43 7.04 -4.34 -10.64
C LEU A 43 8.31 -3.72 -10.03
N LEU A 44 8.75 -4.20 -8.88
CA LEU A 44 10.00 -3.79 -8.26
C LEU A 44 11.18 -4.52 -8.93
N LEU A 45 12.07 -3.79 -9.61
CA LEU A 45 13.15 -4.39 -10.41
C LEU A 45 14.23 -5.07 -9.56
N ASP A 46 14.39 -4.66 -8.30
CA ASP A 46 15.38 -5.22 -7.38
C ASP A 46 15.03 -6.66 -6.95
N THR A 47 13.74 -6.94 -6.67
CA THR A 47 13.28 -8.24 -6.17
C THR A 47 12.44 -9.03 -7.18
N ASN A 48 12.03 -8.40 -8.28
CA ASN A 48 11.03 -8.91 -9.24
C ASN A 48 9.66 -9.21 -8.59
N GLU A 49 9.32 -8.50 -7.51
CA GLU A 49 8.00 -8.60 -6.88
C GLU A 49 7.01 -7.61 -7.52
N GLU A 50 5.75 -8.02 -7.61
CA GLU A 50 4.66 -7.24 -8.18
C GLU A 50 3.73 -6.78 -7.04
N PHE A 51 3.39 -5.50 -7.03
CA PHE A 51 2.52 -4.89 -6.04
C PHE A 51 1.34 -4.20 -6.71
N ASP A 52 0.12 -4.47 -6.28
CA ASP A 52 -1.07 -3.78 -6.79
C ASP A 52 -1.05 -2.30 -6.37
N ILE A 53 -1.28 -1.38 -7.32
CA ILE A 53 -1.18 0.06 -7.03
C ILE A 53 -2.28 0.55 -6.09
N GLU A 54 -3.45 -0.09 -6.15
CA GLU A 54 -4.61 0.24 -5.33
C GLU A 54 -4.34 -0.04 -3.84
N ASP A 55 -3.60 -1.12 -3.52
CA ASP A 55 -3.19 -1.43 -2.15
C ASP A 55 -2.17 -0.44 -1.58
N LEU A 56 -1.42 0.23 -2.45
CA LEU A 56 -0.39 1.19 -2.06
C LEU A 56 -0.89 2.63 -2.09
N GLU A 57 -2.05 2.89 -2.70
CA GLU A 57 -2.62 4.22 -2.86
C GLU A 57 -3.09 4.76 -1.51
N ILE A 58 -2.57 5.94 -1.14
CA ILE A 58 -2.99 6.64 0.07
C ILE A 58 -4.25 7.42 -0.31
N HIS A 59 -5.42 6.87 0.04
CA HIS A 59 -6.68 7.59 -0.08
C HIS A 59 -6.74 8.69 0.99
N ASP A 60 -6.69 9.95 0.55
CA ASP A 60 -7.00 11.13 1.37
C ASP A 60 -8.54 11.22 1.56
N GLU A 61 -9.16 10.12 1.97
CA GLU A 61 -10.56 10.13 2.41
C GLU A 61 -10.60 10.67 3.84
N GLU A 62 -11.29 11.80 3.95
CA GLU A 62 -11.55 12.55 5.15
C GLU A 62 -11.89 11.64 6.34
N ILE A 63 -11.37 12.00 7.51
CA ILE A 63 -11.83 11.51 8.81
C ILE A 63 -13.35 11.75 8.91
N GLU A 64 -14.18 10.75 8.62
CA GLU A 64 -15.53 10.59 9.17
C GLU A 64 -15.78 9.07 9.40
N ASP A 65 -15.90 8.71 10.68
CA ASP A 65 -16.16 7.38 11.26
C ASP A 65 -17.10 6.45 10.47
N GLU A 66 -16.73 5.16 10.33
CA GLU A 66 -17.56 4.05 10.86
C GLU A 66 -16.80 2.71 10.90
N GLU A 67 -17.01 2.00 12.00
CA GLU A 67 -16.54 0.66 12.35
C GLU A 67 -16.86 -0.42 11.30
N GLU A 68 -16.05 -1.50 11.29
CA GLU A 68 -16.40 -2.93 11.05
C GLU A 68 -15.39 -3.61 10.08
N MET A 69 -14.67 -4.71 10.36
CA MET A 69 -14.39 -5.59 11.50
C MET A 69 -13.53 -6.74 10.90
N GLU A 70 -12.51 -7.25 11.62
CA GLU A 70 -12.22 -8.70 11.79
C GLU A 70 -10.87 -8.93 12.49
N GLU A 71 -10.88 -9.20 13.80
CA GLU A 71 -10.09 -10.32 14.31
C GLU A 71 -10.82 -11.00 15.48
N GLU A 72 -11.16 -12.24 15.19
CA GLU A 72 -11.75 -13.32 15.98
C GLU A 72 -11.03 -13.58 17.33
N ASP A 73 -11.69 -13.31 18.46
CA ASP A 73 -11.31 -13.93 19.74
C ASP A 73 -12.53 -14.52 20.46
N TYR A 74 -12.84 -15.76 20.10
CA TYR A 74 -13.85 -16.59 20.74
C TYR A 74 -13.18 -17.53 21.75
N TYR A 75 -13.08 -17.13 23.03
CA TYR A 75 -12.92 -18.09 24.13
C TYR A 75 -13.59 -17.58 25.43
N TYR A 76 -14.81 -18.06 25.68
CA TYR A 76 -15.40 -18.05 27.02
C TYR A 76 -15.29 -19.46 27.61
N TYR A 77 -14.57 -19.59 28.73
CA TYR A 77 -14.99 -20.46 29.84
C TYR A 77 -14.45 -19.89 31.17
N GLU A 78 -15.39 -19.53 32.04
CA GLU A 78 -15.20 -19.22 33.46
C GLU A 78 -14.53 -20.37 34.22
N GLU A 79 -13.66 -20.03 35.17
CA GLU A 79 -13.53 -20.82 36.41
C GLU A 79 -13.35 -19.86 37.60
N GLU A 80 -14.45 -19.63 38.35
CA GLU A 80 -14.42 -19.10 39.71
C GLU A 80 -13.72 -20.10 40.65
N GLU A 81 -12.61 -19.71 41.27
CA GLU A 81 -12.22 -20.29 42.56
C GLU A 81 -11.33 -19.31 43.37
N TYR A 82 -11.91 -18.58 44.33
CA TYR A 82 -11.55 -18.63 45.77
C TYR A 82 -12.37 -17.67 46.65
#